data_AF-A0A661V6T6-F1
#
_entry.id   AF-A0A661V6T6-F1
#
_cell.length_a   1.000
_cell.length_b   1.000
_cell.length_c   1.000
_cell.angle_alpha   90.00
_cell.angle_beta   90.00
_cell.angle_gamma   90.00
#
_symmetry.space_group_name_H-M   'P 1'
#
loop_
_entity.id
_entity.type
_entity.pdbx_description
1 polymer ?
#
loop_
_entity_poly.entity_id
_entity_poly.type
_entity_poly.pdbx_seq_one_letter_code
_entity_poly.pdbx_strand_id
1 'polypeptide(L)' 'MREWLNVKQVASMLGVSRITLYRYIKKGLIPYYRISRRYLFDPRDIERLITDSKYNIEKKREVILSEF' A
#
# COMPACT_ATOMS: atom_id res chain seq x y z
N MET A 1 -6.24 -9.35 -19.53
CA MET A 1 -7.25 -9.00 -18.50
C MET A 1 -6.54 -8.24 -17.39
N ARG A 2 -7.02 -7.05 -17.00
CA ARG A 2 -6.50 -6.39 -15.79
C ARG A 2 -7.25 -6.98 -14.60
N GLU A 3 -6.54 -7.72 -13.75
CA GLU A 3 -7.10 -8.21 -12.50
C GLU A 3 -7.05 -7.10 -11.46
N TRP A 4 -8.23 -6.70 -11.00
CA TRP A 4 -8.37 -5.77 -9.90
C TRP A 4 -8.22 -6.52 -8.58
N LEU A 5 -7.39 -6.01 -7.69
CA LEU A 5 -7.23 -6.58 -6.37
C LEU A 5 -8.36 -6.11 -5.46
N ASN A 6 -8.86 -7.03 -4.64
CA ASN A 6 -9.79 -6.70 -3.56
C ASN A 6 -9.03 -6.36 -2.26
N VAL A 7 -9.75 -5.82 -1.29
CA VAL A 7 -9.21 -5.47 0.04
C VAL A 7 -8.48 -6.64 0.71
N LYS A 8 -8.97 -7.88 0.55
CA LYS A 8 -8.35 -9.06 1.18
C LYS A 8 -6.99 -9.37 0.54
N GLN A 9 -6.89 -9.33 -0.79
CA GLN A 9 -5.65 -9.55 -1.52
C GLN A 9 -4.62 -8.49 -1.19
N VAL A 10 -5.01 -7.22 -1.22
CA VAL A 10 -4.10 -6.11 -0.88
C VAL A 10 -3.62 -6.17 0.56
N ALA A 11 -4.50 -6.52 1.51
CA ALA A 11 -4.12 -6.70 2.90
C ALA A 11 -3.06 -7.81 3.05
N SER A 12 -3.23 -8.92 2.32
CA SER A 12 -2.27 -10.02 2.30
C SER A 12 -0.94 -9.64 1.67
N MET A 13 -0.95 -8.86 0.58
CA MET A 13 0.27 -8.38 -0.09
C MET A 13 1.06 -7.38 0.76
N LEU A 14 0.36 -6.51 1.49
CA LEU A 14 0.96 -5.54 2.39
C LEU A 14 1.35 -6.14 3.75
N GLY A 15 0.93 -7.38 4.05
CA GLY A 15 1.15 -7.99 5.36
C GLY A 15 0.41 -7.30 6.51
N VAL A 16 -0.71 -6.61 6.23
CA VAL A 16 -1.48 -5.86 7.22
C VAL A 16 -2.88 -6.46 7.43
N SER A 17 -3.48 -6.15 8.58
CA SER A 17 -4.88 -6.52 8.81
C SER A 17 -5.84 -5.75 7.89
N ARG A 18 -6.99 -6.33 7.57
CA ARG A 18 -8.07 -5.65 6.82
C ARG A 18 -8.50 -4.34 7.50
N ILE A 19 -8.50 -4.31 8.83
CA ILE A 19 -8.83 -3.12 9.63
C ILE A 19 -7.79 -2.01 9.38
N THR A 20 -6.51 -2.36 9.40
CA THR A 20 -5.41 -1.43 9.09
C THR A 20 -5.54 -0.91 7.67
N LEU A 21 -5.86 -1.77 6.70
CA LEU A 21 -6.07 -1.36 5.32
C LEU A 21 -7.25 -0.38 5.19
N TYR A 22 -8.38 -0.61 5.86
CA TYR A 22 -9.48 0.36 5.90
C TYR A 22 -9.07 1.71 6.53
N ARG A 23 -8.21 1.70 7.55
CA ARG A 23 -7.65 2.94 8.11
C ARG A 23 -6.79 3.67 7.09
N TYR A 24 -5.98 2.96 6.31
CA TYR A 24 -5.16 3.57 5.26
C TYR A 24 -5.99 4.19 4.14
N ILE A 25 -7.06 3.50 3.72
CA ILE A 25 -8.04 4.04 2.76
C ILE A 25 -8.68 5.31 3.31
N LYS A 26 -9.15 5.29 4.57
CA LYS A 26 -9.76 6.46 5.23
C LYS A 26 -8.78 7.63 5.37
N LYS A 27 -7.49 7.34 5.56
CA LYS A 27 -6.42 8.35 5.63
C LYS A 27 -5.94 8.83 4.25
N GLY A 28 -6.37 8.21 3.15
CA GLY A 28 -5.90 8.55 1.80
C GLY A 28 -4.46 8.11 1.52
N LEU A 29 -3.93 7.13 2.27
CA LEU A 29 -2.54 6.67 2.14
C LEU A 29 -2.35 5.68 0.98
N ILE A 30 -3.44 5.10 0.47
CA ILE A 30 -3.41 4.08 -0.59
C ILE A 30 -4.39 4.48 -1.69
N PRO A 31 -3.98 4.49 -2.96
CA PRO A 31 -4.86 4.78 -4.08
C PRO A 31 -5.87 3.63 -4.22
N TYR A 32 -7.14 3.98 -4.31
CA TYR A 32 -8.22 3.01 -4.44
C TYR A 32 -9.22 3.47 -5.51
N TYR A 33 -9.85 2.49 -6.14
CA TYR A 33 -10.95 2.68 -7.07
C TYR A 33 -12.22 2.17 -6.42
N ARG A 34 -13.19 3.07 -6.22
CA ARG A 34 -14.49 2.70 -5.66
C ARG A 34 -15.42 2.33 -6.81
N ILE A 35 -15.71 1.04 -6.94
CA ILE A 35 -16.71 0.55 -7.90
C ILE A 35 -17.90 0.06 -7.09
N SER A 36 -18.99 0.83 -7.14
CA SER A 36 -20.21 0.59 -6.37
C SER A 36 -19.93 0.50 -4.86
N ARG A 37 -20.11 -0.69 -4.26
CA ARG A 37 -19.91 -0.96 -2.83
C ARG A 37 -18.55 -1.58 -2.49
N ARG A 38 -17.64 -1.72 -3.47
CA ARG A 38 -16.36 -2.40 -3.29
C ARG A 38 -15.19 -1.46 -3.53
N TYR A 39 -14.13 -1.67 -2.76
CA TYR A 39 -12.82 -1.07 -3.00
C TYR A 39 -11.99 -2.02 -3.86
N LEU A 40 -11.48 -1.49 -4.96
CA LEU A 40 -10.61 -2.18 -5.90
C LEU A 40 -9.28 -1.44 -5.99
N PHE A 41 -8.22 -2.19 -6.24
CA PHE A 41 -6.88 -1.67 -6.30
C PHE A 41 -6.20 -2.17 -7.57
N ASP A 42 -5.44 -1.29 -8.22
CA ASP A 42 -4.58 -1.70 -9.33
C ASP A 42 -3.33 -2.36 -8.71
N PRO A 43 -2.98 -3.59 -9.09
CA PRO A 43 -1.79 -4.27 -8.58
C PRO A 43 -0.51 -3.44 -8.78
N ARG A 44 -0.41 -2.66 -9.86
CA ARG A 44 0.76 -1.80 -10.14
C ARG A 44 0.87 -0.62 -9.18
N ASP A 45 -0.26 -0.09 -8.72
CA ASP A 45 -0.27 0.99 -7.74
C ASP A 45 0.12 0.47 -6.35
N ILE A 46 -0.32 -0.74 -6.01
CA ILE A 46 0.08 -1.42 -4.77
C ILE A 46 1.56 -1.79 -4.78
N GLU A 47 2.07 -2.30 -5.91
CA GLU A 47 3.48 -2.62 -6.06
C GLU A 47 4.35 -1.36 -5.95
N ARG A 48 3.95 -0.26 -6.60
CA ARG A 48 4.61 1.04 -6.45
C ARG A 48 4.62 1.53 -5.01
N LEU A 49 3.51 1.41 -4.28
CA LEU A 49 3.46 1.74 -2.87
C LEU A 49 4.42 0.93 -2.00
N ILE A 50 4.55 -0.37 -2.29
CA ILE A 50 5.49 -1.24 -1.56
C ILE A 50 6.92 -0.80 -1.84
N THR A 51 7.25 -0.53 -3.11
CA THR A 51 8.56 -0.04 -3.53
C THR A 51 8.87 1.32 -2.91
N ASP A 52 7.94 2.28 -2.95
CA ASP A 52 8.10 3.62 -2.38
C ASP A 52 8.18 3.59 -0.85
N SER A 53 7.42 2.70 -0.19
CA SER A 53 7.51 2.51 1.27
C SER A 53 8.84 1.90 1.68
N LYS A 54 9.36 0.92 0.91
CA LYS A 54 10.72 0.40 1.11
C LYS A 54 11.77 1.47 0.87
N TYR A 55 11.60 2.29 -0.17
CA TYR A 55 12.50 3.40 -0.49
C TYR A 55 12.56 4.42 0.65
N ASN A 56 11.43 4.73 1.30
CA ASN A 56 11.41 5.58 2.48
C ASN A 56 12.06 4.94 3.72
N ILE A 57 12.01 3.62 3.87
CA ILE A 57 12.68 2.91 4.98
C ILE A 57 14.19 2.81 4.73
N GLU A 58 14.63 2.45 3.53
CA GLU A 58 16.04 2.33 3.16
C GLU A 58 16.75 3.68 3.16
N LYS A 59 16.13 4.71 2.60
CA LYS A 59 16.67 6.08 2.63
C LYS A 59 16.73 6.64 4.06
N LYS A 60 15.77 6.30 4.92
CA LYS A 60 15.82 6.66 6.35
C LYS A 60 16.94 5.93 7.08
N ARG A 61 17.26 4.69 6.70
CA ARG A 61 18.39 3.94 7.25
C ARG A 61 19.74 4.49 6.80
N GLU A 62 19.87 4.89 5.54
CA GLU A 62 21.09 5.55 5.03
C GLU A 62 21.33 6.91 5.71
N VAL A 63 20.29 7.74 5.87
CA VAL A 63 20.41 9.03 6.56
C VAL A 63 20.86 8.83 8.01
N ILE A 64 20.24 7.89 8.74
CA ILE A 64 20.61 7.61 10.13
C ILE A 64 22.05 7.11 10.23
N LEU A 65 22.53 6.26 9.31
CA LEU A 65 23.90 5.74 9.33
C LEU A 65 24.96 6.78 8.94
N SER A 66 24.59 7.82 8.20
CA SER A 66 25.48 8.94 7.85
C SER A 66 25.60 10.00 8.96
N GLU A 67 24.72 9.94 9.97
CA GLU A 67 24.69 10.86 11.11
C GLU A 67 25.41 10.31 12.36
N PHE A 68 26.04 9.13 12.27
CA PHE A 68 26.88 8.52 13.31
C PHE A 68 28.36 8.54 12.96
#